data_AF-A0A1G7LIP5-F1
#
_entry.id   AF-A0A1G7LIP5-F1
#
_cell.length_a   1.000
_cell.length_b   1.000
_cell.length_c   1.000
_cell.angle_alpha   90.00
_cell.angle_beta   90.00
_cell.angle_gamma   90.00
#
_symmetry.space_group_name_H-M   'P 1'
#
loop_
_entity.id
_entity.type
_entity.pdbx_description
1 polymer ?
#
loop_
_entity_poly.entity_id
_entity_poly.type
_entity_poly.pdbx_seq_one_letter_code
_entity_poly.pdbx_strand_id
1 'polypeptide(L)'
;MTPNAINAIQHSQTLKTSQEEKLQDVANKLEATFLAEMLKSAGFGETPDTFGGGTGEDQFSSFLVQAQAEKIVEAGGIGLAEYIFDALKETIDGTS
;
A
#
# COMPACT_ATOMS: atom_id res chain seq x y z
N MET A 1 27.99 -32.72 17.42
CA MET A 1 27.32 -31.42 17.62
C MET A 1 26.03 -31.45 16.82
N THR A 2 24.89 -31.78 17.45
CA THR A 2 23.59 -31.68 16.79
C THR A 2 23.19 -30.20 16.77
N PRO A 3 22.73 -29.65 15.63
CA PRO A 3 22.19 -28.30 15.61
C PRO A 3 20.99 -28.22 16.55
N ASN A 4 20.98 -27.20 17.41
CA ASN A 4 19.94 -26.98 18.39
C ASN A 4 18.60 -26.66 17.68
N ALA A 5 17.57 -27.49 17.88
CA ALA A 5 16.28 -27.35 17.23
C ALA A 5 15.58 -26.00 17.52
N ILE A 6 15.91 -25.36 18.66
CA ILE A 6 15.39 -24.04 19.03
C ILE A 6 15.83 -22.95 18.04
N ASN A 7 17.08 -22.99 17.55
CA ASN A 7 17.57 -21.99 16.58
C ASN A 7 16.88 -22.11 15.22
N ALA A 8 16.54 -23.33 14.79
CA ALA A 8 15.87 -23.56 13.51
C ALA A 8 14.44 -23.02 13.51
N ILE A 9 13.70 -23.21 14.62
CA ILE A 9 12.32 -22.72 14.76
C ILE A 9 12.29 -21.17 14.80
N GLN A 10 13.22 -20.54 15.52
CA GLN A 10 13.32 -19.08 15.57
C GLN A 10 13.61 -18.46 14.19
N HIS A 11 14.49 -19.06 13.40
CA HIS A 11 14.79 -18.57 12.05
C HIS A 11 13.60 -18.70 11.08
N SER A 12 12.81 -19.77 11.17
CA SER A 12 11.61 -19.89 10.33
C SER A 12 10.50 -18.92 10.73
N GLN A 13 10.37 -18.58 12.02
CA GLN A 13 9.38 -17.60 12.50
C GLN A 13 9.74 -16.16 12.10
N THR A 14 11.02 -15.78 12.16
CA THR A 14 11.46 -14.44 11.75
C THR A 14 11.29 -14.21 10.25
N LEU A 15 11.55 -15.24 9.42
CA LEU A 15 11.34 -15.16 7.97
C LEU A 15 9.87 -14.97 7.59
N LYS A 16 8.96 -15.70 8.25
CA LYS A 16 7.51 -15.56 8.02
C LYS A 16 7.00 -14.18 8.39
N THR A 17 7.43 -13.66 9.54
CA THR A 17 7.05 -12.30 9.99
C THR A 17 7.52 -11.25 8.97
N SER A 18 8.75 -11.37 8.47
CA SER A 18 9.28 -10.46 7.45
C SER A 18 8.53 -10.54 6.10
N GLN A 19 7.99 -11.72 5.75
CA GLN A 19 7.16 -11.87 4.56
C GLN A 19 5.79 -11.22 4.75
N GLU A 20 5.13 -11.44 5.90
CA GLU A 20 3.85 -10.80 6.22
C GLU A 20 3.98 -9.27 6.25
N GLU A 21 5.04 -8.73 6.83
CA GLU A 21 5.31 -7.28 6.82
C GLU A 21 5.39 -6.72 5.39
N LYS A 22 6.04 -7.45 4.46
CA LYS A 22 6.11 -7.03 3.05
C LYS A 22 4.77 -7.10 2.36
N LEU A 23 3.94 -8.10 2.66
CA LEU A 23 2.60 -8.21 2.10
C LEU A 23 1.70 -7.09 2.61
N GLN A 24 1.82 -6.74 3.89
CA GLN A 24 1.10 -5.61 4.46
C GLN A 24 1.52 -4.29 3.79
N ASP A 25 2.82 -4.07 3.60
CA ASP A 25 3.33 -2.87 2.90
C ASP A 25 2.80 -2.79 1.45
N VAL A 26 2.78 -3.90 0.72
CA VAL A 26 2.22 -3.96 -0.64
C VAL A 26 0.72 -3.69 -0.63
N ALA A 27 -0.03 -4.27 0.32
CA ALA A 27 -1.46 -4.06 0.44
C ALA A 27 -1.81 -2.60 0.75
N ASN A 28 -1.09 -1.97 1.68
CA ASN A 28 -1.22 -0.55 2.00
C ASN A 28 -0.94 0.34 0.78
N LYS A 29 0.11 0.02 -0.01
CA LYS A 29 0.43 0.75 -1.25
C LYS A 29 -0.64 0.61 -2.33
N LEU A 30 -1.28 -0.56 -2.42
CA LEU A 30 -2.38 -0.78 -3.35
C LEU A 30 -3.62 0.02 -2.94
N GLU A 31 -3.96 0.05 -1.66
CA GLU A 31 -5.04 0.90 -1.15
C GLU A 31 -4.74 2.40 -1.37
N ALA A 32 -3.50 2.84 -1.15
CA ALA A 32 -3.10 4.23 -1.40
C ALA A 32 -3.25 4.60 -2.88
N THR A 33 -2.81 3.72 -3.79
CA THR A 33 -2.99 3.92 -5.24
C THR A 33 -4.47 4.01 -5.61
N PHE A 34 -5.29 3.11 -5.07
CA PHE A 34 -6.73 3.13 -5.29
C PHE A 34 -7.35 4.45 -4.80
N LEU A 35 -7.02 4.88 -3.58
CA LEU A 35 -7.50 6.14 -3.02
C LEU A 35 -7.04 7.35 -3.83
N ALA A 36 -5.81 7.37 -4.35
CA ALA A 36 -5.33 8.43 -5.21
C ALA A 36 -6.20 8.57 -6.47
N GLU A 37 -6.57 7.45 -7.10
CA GLU A 37 -7.48 7.44 -8.26
C GLU A 37 -8.90 7.89 -7.89
N MET A 38 -9.41 7.52 -6.71
CA MET A 38 -10.71 7.99 -6.23
C MET A 38 -10.70 9.49 -5.92
N LEU A 39 -9.65 10.01 -5.30
CA LEU A 39 -9.48 11.44 -5.03
C LEU A 39 -9.43 12.23 -6.34
N LYS A 40 -8.63 11.78 -7.30
CA LYS A 40 -8.57 12.38 -8.64
C LYS A 40 -9.94 12.37 -9.32
N SER A 41 -10.65 11.25 -9.26
CA SER A 41 -12.01 11.13 -9.82
C SER A 41 -13.04 12.02 -9.12
N ALA A 42 -12.81 12.38 -7.85
CA ALA A 42 -13.61 13.33 -7.10
C ALA A 42 -13.24 14.80 -7.36
N GLY A 43 -12.32 15.07 -8.31
CA GLY A 43 -11.89 16.41 -8.70
C GLY A 43 -10.72 16.96 -7.88
N PHE A 44 -10.07 16.15 -7.04
CA PHE A 44 -8.86 16.61 -6.34
C PHE A 44 -7.69 16.74 -7.32
N GLY A 45 -6.96 17.86 -7.20
CA GLY A 45 -5.81 18.15 -8.06
C GLY A 45 -6.19 18.63 -9.46
N GLU A 46 -7.47 18.87 -9.75
CA GLU A 46 -7.90 19.52 -10.99
C GLU A 46 -7.56 21.01 -10.96
N THR A 47 -6.85 21.45 -12.00
CA THR A 47 -6.46 22.83 -12.21
C THR A 47 -7.61 23.60 -12.90
N PRO A 48 -8.07 24.76 -12.38
CA PRO A 48 -9.18 25.50 -13.00
C PRO A 48 -8.88 25.99 -14.42
N ASP A 49 -9.79 25.72 -15.37
CA ASP A 49 -9.66 26.01 -16.81
C ASP A 49 -9.28 27.46 -17.16
N THR A 50 -9.70 28.43 -16.35
CA THR A 50 -9.61 29.86 -16.70
C THR A 50 -8.37 30.54 -16.12
N PHE A 51 -7.70 29.94 -15.14
CA PHE A 51 -6.59 30.61 -14.43
C PHE A 51 -5.61 29.65 -13.71
N GLY A 52 -5.45 28.42 -14.19
CA GLY A 52 -4.37 27.54 -13.74
C GLY A 52 -3.76 26.86 -14.97
N GLY A 53 -2.46 26.96 -15.19
CA GLY A 53 -1.48 26.32 -14.32
C GLY A 53 -0.89 25.19 -15.15
N GLY A 54 0.11 25.52 -15.99
CA GLY A 54 0.55 24.63 -17.08
C GLY A 54 1.06 23.26 -16.62
N THR A 55 1.56 22.43 -17.54
CA THR A 55 1.94 21.01 -17.30
C THR A 55 2.77 20.72 -16.04
N GLY A 56 3.53 21.68 -15.51
CA GLY A 56 4.23 21.53 -14.22
C GLY A 56 3.31 21.50 -12.99
N GLU A 57 2.22 22.26 -13.01
CA GLU A 57 1.21 22.28 -11.94
C GLU A 57 0.44 20.96 -11.88
N ASP A 58 0.04 20.40 -13.03
CA ASP A 58 -0.67 19.10 -13.08
C ASP A 58 0.16 17.94 -12.47
N GLN A 59 1.49 17.95 -12.71
CA GLN A 59 2.38 16.95 -12.10
C GLN A 59 2.52 17.17 -10.59
N PHE A 60 2.60 18.43 -10.15
CA PHE A 60 2.65 18.76 -8.73
C PHE A 60 1.35 18.37 -8.01
N SER A 61 0.20 18.65 -8.61
CA SER A 61 -1.12 18.22 -8.13
C SER A 61 -1.21 16.70 -8.02
N SER A 62 -0.73 15.97 -9.02
CA SER A 62 -0.70 14.50 -8.98
C SER A 62 0.13 13.97 -7.80
N PHE A 63 1.29 14.57 -7.52
CA PHE A 63 2.11 14.20 -6.36
C PHE A 63 1.42 14.53 -5.03
N LEU A 64 0.72 15.65 -4.93
CA LEU A 64 -0.04 16.02 -3.73
C LEU A 64 -1.19 15.05 -3.47
N VAL A 65 -1.93 14.67 -4.51
CA VAL A 65 -3.02 13.68 -4.40
C VAL A 65 -2.48 12.33 -3.92
N GLN A 66 -1.36 11.87 -4.49
CA GLN A 66 -0.70 10.63 -4.07
C GLN A 66 -0.28 10.70 -2.58
N ALA A 67 0.40 11.77 -2.17
CA ALA A 67 0.82 11.94 -0.79
C ALA A 67 -0.37 12.00 0.19
N GLN A 68 -1.48 12.61 -0.23
CA GLN A 68 -2.70 12.63 0.58
C GLN A 68 -3.30 11.23 0.72
N ALA A 69 -3.35 10.44 -0.36
CA ALA A 69 -3.84 9.07 -0.32
C ALA A 69 -3.00 8.18 0.62
N GLU A 70 -1.67 8.31 0.57
CA GLU A 70 -0.76 7.63 1.49
C GLU A 70 -1.05 8.00 2.95
N LYS A 71 -1.26 9.29 3.23
CA LYS A 71 -1.62 9.74 4.58
C LYS A 71 -2.98 9.25 5.05
N ILE A 72 -3.94 9.07 4.16
CA ILE A 72 -5.23 8.47 4.50
C ILE A 72 -5.04 7.01 4.90
N VAL A 73 -4.24 6.23 4.16
CA VAL A 73 -3.93 4.83 4.52
C VAL A 73 -3.18 4.76 5.85
N GLU A 74 -2.16 5.59 6.07
CA GLU A 74 -1.45 5.68 7.36
C GLU A 74 -2.38 6.02 8.53
N ALA A 75 -3.44 6.79 8.29
CA ALA A 75 -4.44 7.17 9.28
C ALA A 75 -5.54 6.11 9.48
N GLY A 76 -5.47 4.96 8.81
CA GLY A 76 -6.41 3.85 8.94
C GLY A 76 -7.20 3.51 7.66
N GLY A 77 -7.00 4.25 6.58
CA GLY A 77 -7.55 3.91 5.26
C GLY A 77 -9.07 3.81 5.20
N ILE A 78 -9.55 3.02 4.24
CA ILE A 78 -10.97 2.60 4.12
C ILE A 78 -11.15 1.12 4.42
N GLY A 79 -10.07 0.41 4.78
CA GLY A 79 -10.06 -1.00 5.14
C GLY A 79 -9.85 -1.95 3.96
N LEU A 80 -9.39 -1.44 2.80
CA LEU A 80 -9.15 -2.27 1.62
C LEU A 80 -7.83 -3.04 1.72
N ALA A 81 -6.81 -2.48 2.39
CA ALA A 81 -5.52 -3.14 2.56
C ALA A 81 -5.64 -4.49 3.27
N GLU A 82 -6.53 -4.64 4.26
CA GLU A 82 -6.73 -5.90 4.97
C GLU A 82 -7.23 -7.00 4.02
N TYR A 83 -8.23 -6.71 3.19
CA TYR A 83 -8.75 -7.67 2.22
C TYR A 83 -7.70 -8.05 1.16
N ILE A 84 -6.91 -7.08 0.71
CA ILE A 84 -5.82 -7.32 -0.25
C ILE A 84 -4.73 -8.19 0.39
N PHE A 85 -4.35 -7.89 1.64
CA PHE A 85 -3.36 -8.65 2.38
C PHE A 85 -3.77 -10.12 2.49
N ASP A 86 -4.99 -10.40 2.92
CA ASP A 86 -5.51 -11.77 3.07
C ASP A 86 -5.49 -12.51 1.72
N ALA A 87 -5.92 -11.86 0.64
CA ALA A 87 -5.91 -12.45 -0.70
C ALA A 87 -4.48 -12.74 -1.22
N LEU A 88 -3.53 -11.83 -0.98
CA LEU A 88 -2.13 -12.02 -1.34
C LEU A 88 -1.50 -13.16 -0.54
N LYS A 89 -1.83 -13.26 0.75
CA LYS A 89 -1.34 -14.31 1.64
C LYS A 89 -1.87 -15.68 1.23
N GLU A 90 -3.17 -15.81 0.93
CA GLU A 90 -3.76 -17.06 0.42
C GLU A 90 -3.07 -17.55 -0.86
N THR A 91 -2.80 -16.62 -1.79
CA THR A 91 -2.11 -16.92 -3.05
C THR A 91 -0.70 -17.44 -2.81
N ILE A 92 0.02 -16.89 -1.84
CA ILE A 92 1.40 -17.27 -1.52
C ILE A 92 1.47 -18.59 -0.75
N ASP A 93 0.48 -18.84 0.12
CA ASP A 93 0.37 -20.09 0.88
C ASP A 93 -0.08 -21.28 0.00
N GLY A 94 -0.42 -21.05 -1.27
CA GLY A 94 -0.66 -22.09 -2.27
C GLY A 94 -1.99 -22.83 -2.09
N THR A 95 -2.96 -22.18 -1.48
CA THR A 95 -4.31 -22.73 -1.32
C THR A 95 -5.17 -22.22 -2.48
N SER A 96 -5.36 -23.04 -3.51
CA SER A 96 -6.30 -22.81 -4.61
C SER A 96 -6.98 -24.12 -5.00
#